data_AF-A0A356TDZ6-F1
#
_entry.id   AF-A0A356TDZ6-F1
#
_cell.length_a   1.000
_cell.length_b   1.000
_cell.length_c   1.000
_cell.angle_alpha   90.00
_cell.angle_beta   90.00
_cell.angle_gamma   90.00
#
_symmetry.space_group_name_H-M   'P 1'
#
loop_
_entity.id
_entity.type
_entity.pdbx_description
1 polymer ?
#
loop_
_entity_poly.entity_id
_entity_poly.type
_entity_poly.pdbx_seq_one_letter_code
_entity_poly.pdbx_strand_id
1 'polypeptide(L)'
;MIRTNRTSPSRTSPSRTRRAAIGIAAAALALATVTFGGDAIAQAGLAIGGSSSNFGSHRLRGGFMPDPYTRQITSGGNLDASTQGLAPGCRGFVTRQPDFIVRYDNPASFLRFYAMAQGDTTLVINDAAGRWHCNDDSHGGLNPTVDISNPPAGQYDIWVGSYRASENIRSTLHVTELRSQHP
;
A
#
# COMPACT_ATOMS: atom_id res chain seq x y z
N MET A 1 -55.89 -52.57 -18.94
CA MET A 1 -56.03 -53.87 -19.65
C MET A 1 -55.36 -53.70 -21.02
N ILE A 2 -54.05 -53.91 -21.10
CA ILE A 2 -53.35 -55.17 -21.42
C ILE A 2 -53.33 -55.45 -22.95
N ARG A 3 -52.13 -55.24 -23.52
CA ARG A 3 -51.34 -56.04 -24.50
C ARG A 3 -52.11 -56.67 -25.68
N THR A 4 -51.60 -56.61 -26.91
CA THR A 4 -50.51 -57.49 -27.35
C THR A 4 -49.78 -57.07 -28.62
N ASN A 5 -48.52 -57.52 -28.65
CA ASN A 5 -47.47 -57.51 -29.65
C ASN A 5 -47.77 -58.40 -30.88
N ARG A 6 -47.18 -58.09 -32.06
CA ARG A 6 -46.62 -59.02 -33.09
C ARG A 6 -46.19 -58.23 -34.34
N THR A 7 -44.89 -57.96 -34.55
CA THR A 7 -43.90 -58.74 -35.34
C THR A 7 -44.16 -58.88 -36.84
N SER A 8 -43.24 -58.36 -37.66
CA SER A 8 -42.86 -58.93 -38.97
C SER A 8 -41.48 -58.43 -39.44
N PRO A 9 -40.81 -59.14 -40.37
CA PRO A 9 -39.41 -59.52 -40.20
C PRO A 9 -38.40 -58.84 -41.14
N SER A 10 -37.14 -59.13 -40.80
CA SER A 10 -35.85 -58.82 -41.42
C SER A 10 -35.71 -59.07 -42.93
N ARG A 11 -34.91 -58.22 -43.61
CA ARG A 11 -34.01 -58.70 -44.69
C ARG A 11 -32.75 -57.82 -44.88
N THR A 12 -31.64 -58.40 -44.42
CA THR A 12 -30.26 -58.40 -44.92
C THR A 12 -29.80 -57.40 -45.99
N SER A 13 -28.65 -56.76 -45.74
CA SER A 13 -27.65 -56.47 -46.77
C SER A 13 -26.24 -56.81 -46.24
N PRO A 14 -25.44 -57.62 -46.97
CA PRO A 14 -24.05 -57.87 -46.63
C PRO A 14 -23.11 -57.07 -47.56
N SER A 15 -21.96 -56.64 -47.06
CA SER A 15 -20.67 -57.29 -47.37
C SER A 15 -19.47 -56.40 -47.05
N ARG A 16 -18.53 -57.03 -46.31
CA ARG A 16 -17.06 -56.99 -46.38
C ARG A 16 -16.40 -55.60 -46.39
N THR A 17 -15.42 -55.36 -45.52
CA THR A 17 -14.10 -55.96 -45.68
C THR A 17 -13.33 -56.04 -44.35
N ARG A 18 -12.56 -57.13 -44.19
CA ARG A 18 -11.73 -57.46 -43.03
C ARG A 18 -10.39 -56.71 -43.04
N ARG A 19 -9.85 -56.45 -41.83
CA ARG A 19 -8.48 -56.71 -41.31
C ARG A 19 -8.30 -55.81 -40.05
N ALA A 20 -8.24 -56.35 -38.84
CA ALA A 20 -7.03 -56.77 -38.09
C ALA A 20 -5.97 -55.65 -38.01
N ALA A 21 -5.39 -55.23 -36.89
CA ALA A 21 -5.40 -55.69 -35.51
C ALA A 21 -4.90 -54.56 -34.58
N ILE A 22 -5.29 -54.67 -33.31
CA ILE A 22 -4.58 -54.33 -32.05
C ILE A 22 -3.35 -53.41 -32.14
N GLY A 23 -3.42 -52.31 -31.38
CA GLY A 23 -2.26 -51.55 -30.92
C GLY A 23 -2.68 -50.54 -29.84
N ILE A 24 -2.53 -50.92 -28.57
CA ILE A 24 -2.68 -50.02 -27.42
C ILE A 24 -1.51 -49.03 -27.44
N ALA A 25 -1.81 -47.73 -27.47
CA ALA A 25 -0.91 -46.71 -26.98
C ALA A 25 -1.75 -45.62 -26.33
N ALA A 26 -1.75 -45.61 -25.00
CA ALA A 26 -2.28 -44.52 -24.19
C ALA A 26 -1.48 -43.24 -24.48
N ALA A 27 -2.18 -42.12 -24.68
CA ALA A 27 -1.60 -40.79 -24.57
C ALA A 27 -2.66 -39.84 -24.01
N ALA A 28 -2.28 -39.16 -22.94
CA ALA A 28 -3.12 -38.45 -21.99
C ALA A 28 -3.87 -37.25 -22.58
N LEU A 29 -5.07 -37.00 -22.05
CA LEU A 29 -5.56 -35.64 -21.91
C LEU A 29 -5.79 -35.39 -20.42
N ALA A 30 -4.75 -34.92 -19.74
CA ALA A 30 -4.86 -34.43 -18.39
C ALA A 30 -5.84 -33.24 -18.41
N LEU A 31 -6.95 -33.36 -17.68
CA LEU A 31 -7.87 -32.25 -17.47
C LEU A 31 -7.14 -31.21 -16.62
N ALA A 32 -6.72 -30.11 -17.22
CA ALA A 32 -6.10 -29.00 -16.51
C ALA A 32 -7.16 -28.31 -15.65
N THR A 33 -7.23 -28.66 -14.37
CA THR A 33 -7.94 -27.84 -13.39
C THR A 33 -7.11 -26.61 -13.10
N VAL A 34 -7.50 -25.48 -13.70
CA VAL A 34 -7.00 -24.16 -13.34
C VAL A 34 -7.64 -23.80 -11.99
N THR A 35 -6.99 -24.09 -10.88
CA THR A 35 -7.37 -23.48 -9.60
C THR A 35 -6.68 -22.13 -9.52
N PHE A 36 -7.47 -21.06 -9.68
CA PHE A 36 -7.04 -19.70 -9.38
C PHE A 36 -6.57 -19.67 -7.92
N GLY A 37 -5.26 -19.54 -7.74
CA GLY A 37 -4.66 -19.32 -6.43
C GLY A 37 -4.85 -17.86 -6.02
N GLY A 38 -5.27 -17.66 -4.78
CA GLY A 38 -5.08 -16.41 -4.05
C GLY A 38 -6.38 -15.72 -3.64
N ASP A 39 -6.90 -16.09 -2.47
CA ASP A 39 -7.59 -15.10 -1.65
C ASP A 39 -6.54 -14.05 -1.26
N ALA A 40 -6.52 -12.92 -1.96
CA ALA A 40 -5.80 -11.74 -1.52
C ALA A 40 -6.55 -11.18 -0.30
N ILE A 41 -6.14 -11.58 0.92
CA ILE A 41 -6.42 -10.76 2.09
C ILE A 41 -5.62 -9.47 1.88
N ALA A 42 -6.26 -8.44 1.33
CA ALA A 42 -5.70 -7.10 1.33
C ALA A 42 -5.47 -6.71 2.80
N GLN A 43 -4.23 -6.75 3.27
CA GLN A 43 -3.93 -6.33 4.63
C GLN A 43 -4.28 -4.85 4.79
N ALA A 44 -4.90 -4.53 5.92
CA ALA A 44 -5.23 -3.20 6.38
C ALA A 44 -3.95 -2.42 6.77
N GLY A 45 -3.04 -2.22 5.83
CA GLY A 45 -1.81 -1.44 5.99
C GLY A 45 -1.92 -0.04 5.38
N LEU A 46 -0.99 0.83 5.77
CA LEU A 46 -0.81 2.17 5.20
C LEU A 46 -0.57 2.08 3.69
N ALA A 47 -1.21 2.96 2.92
CA ALA A 47 -1.07 3.01 1.46
C ALA A 47 0.17 3.83 1.05
N ILE A 48 1.10 3.24 0.29
CA ILE A 48 2.33 3.89 -0.19
C ILE A 48 2.37 3.96 -1.73
N GLY A 49 3.14 4.89 -2.28
CA GLY A 49 3.49 4.95 -3.72
C GLY A 49 2.35 5.38 -4.66
N GLY A 50 1.20 5.79 -4.13
CA GLY A 50 0.06 6.29 -4.91
C GLY A 50 0.14 7.79 -5.22
N SER A 51 -0.90 8.35 -5.85
CA SER A 51 -1.02 9.78 -6.10
C SER A 51 -2.06 10.49 -5.23
N SER A 52 -2.82 9.74 -4.42
CA SER A 52 -3.87 10.25 -3.54
C SER A 52 -3.36 10.51 -2.13
N SER A 53 -3.77 11.63 -1.54
CA SER A 53 -3.43 12.06 -0.19
C SER A 53 -4.53 12.96 0.36
N ASN A 54 -4.70 13.00 1.68
CA ASN A 54 -5.81 13.75 2.32
C ASN A 54 -5.66 15.25 2.12
N PHE A 55 -4.43 15.75 2.08
CA PHE A 55 -4.09 17.16 1.96
C PHE A 55 -3.22 17.45 0.73
N GLY A 56 -3.20 16.56 -0.25
CA GLY A 56 -2.56 16.79 -1.55
C GLY A 56 -1.05 16.54 -1.57
N SER A 57 -0.41 17.01 -2.64
CA SER A 57 1.00 16.73 -2.90
C SER A 57 1.76 17.97 -3.34
N HIS A 58 3.07 17.96 -3.16
CA HIS A 58 3.96 19.01 -3.64
C HIS A 58 5.28 18.44 -4.16
N ARG A 59 5.84 19.09 -5.19
CA ARG A 59 7.17 18.76 -5.71
C ARG A 59 8.18 19.74 -5.13
N LEU A 60 9.21 19.20 -4.49
CA LEU A 60 10.35 19.95 -3.98
C LEU A 60 11.59 19.58 -4.77
N ARG A 61 12.52 20.52 -4.88
CA ARG A 61 13.87 20.27 -5.42
C ARG A 61 14.89 20.67 -4.39
N GLY A 62 16.07 20.02 -4.36
CA GLY A 62 17.16 20.46 -3.48
C GLY A 62 17.42 21.97 -3.59
N GLY A 63 17.54 22.65 -2.44
CA GLY A 63 17.67 24.10 -2.36
C GLY A 63 16.36 24.87 -2.63
N PHE A 64 15.20 24.25 -2.34
CA PHE A 64 13.89 24.88 -2.56
C PHE A 64 13.73 26.17 -1.73
N MET A 65 12.93 27.09 -2.26
CA MET A 65 12.49 28.31 -1.58
C MET A 65 10.99 28.52 -1.83
N PRO A 66 10.22 29.03 -0.85
CA PRO A 66 10.64 29.31 0.53
C PRO A 66 10.96 28.01 1.31
N ASP A 67 11.89 28.10 2.26
CA ASP A 67 12.24 27.05 3.21
C ASP A 67 12.04 27.59 4.65
N PRO A 68 11.13 27.01 5.47
CA PRO A 68 10.40 25.77 5.26
C PRO A 68 9.23 25.87 4.26
N TYR A 69 9.00 24.79 3.51
CA TYR A 69 7.71 24.53 2.89
C TYR A 69 6.72 24.12 3.99
N THR A 70 5.49 24.66 3.96
CA THR A 70 4.49 24.38 4.99
C THR A 70 3.16 23.94 4.40
N ARG A 71 2.44 23.09 5.15
CA ARG A 71 1.09 22.64 4.80
C ARG A 71 0.23 22.46 6.04
N GLN A 72 -0.97 23.05 6.02
CA GLN A 72 -1.98 22.77 7.03
C GLN A 72 -2.57 21.37 6.85
N ILE A 73 -2.63 20.62 7.96
CA ILE A 73 -3.08 19.23 8.02
C ILE A 73 -3.91 19.06 9.29
N THR A 74 -4.90 18.16 9.25
CA THR A 74 -5.54 17.65 10.47
C THR A 74 -4.97 16.26 10.73
N SER A 75 -4.31 16.07 11.86
CA SER A 75 -3.72 14.79 12.24
C SER A 75 -4.78 13.80 12.70
N GLY A 76 -4.42 12.52 12.76
CA GLY A 76 -5.23 11.47 13.36
C GLY A 76 -5.72 10.42 12.37
N GLY A 77 -6.55 9.51 12.87
CA GLY A 77 -7.16 8.45 12.10
C GLY A 77 -7.55 7.26 12.97
N ASN A 78 -7.87 6.14 12.34
CA ASN A 78 -8.36 4.94 13.03
C ASN A 78 -7.37 3.76 12.99
N LEU A 79 -6.23 3.89 12.32
CA LEU A 79 -5.20 2.86 12.30
C LEU A 79 -4.11 3.19 13.31
N ASP A 80 -3.85 2.27 14.23
CA ASP A 80 -2.73 2.37 15.16
C ASP A 80 -1.43 1.97 14.45
N ALA A 81 -0.56 2.95 14.20
CA ALA A 81 0.71 2.76 13.49
C ALA A 81 1.65 1.74 14.17
N SER A 82 1.54 1.54 15.49
CA SER A 82 2.38 0.60 16.24
C SER A 82 2.08 -0.86 15.90
N THR A 83 0.89 -1.14 15.35
CA THR A 83 0.42 -2.49 15.00
C THR A 83 0.63 -2.85 13.52
N GLN A 84 1.24 -1.94 12.74
CA GLN A 84 1.30 -2.03 11.28
C GLN A 84 2.56 -2.71 10.74
N GLY A 85 3.46 -3.19 11.62
CA GLY A 85 4.71 -3.84 11.21
C GLY A 85 5.70 -2.88 10.52
N LEU A 86 5.71 -1.60 10.94
CA LEU A 86 6.61 -0.56 10.43
C LEU A 86 7.96 -0.58 11.17
N ALA A 87 8.75 0.50 11.04
CA ALA A 87 9.96 0.67 11.83
C ALA A 87 9.66 0.78 13.35
N PRO A 88 10.62 0.44 14.23
CA PRO A 88 10.49 0.69 15.66
C PRO A 88 10.19 2.16 15.95
N GLY A 89 9.30 2.41 16.91
CA GLY A 89 8.94 3.76 17.36
C GLY A 89 7.80 4.41 16.59
N CYS A 90 7.31 3.80 15.50
CA CYS A 90 6.05 4.22 14.87
C CYS A 90 4.88 3.99 15.81
N ARG A 91 4.16 5.06 16.12
CA ARG A 91 3.04 5.07 17.06
C ARG A 91 2.03 6.15 16.70
N GLY A 92 0.94 6.17 17.44
CA GLY A 92 -0.17 7.08 17.21
C GLY A 92 -1.12 6.56 16.13
N PHE A 93 -2.14 7.36 15.87
CA PHE A 93 -3.28 6.99 15.06
C PHE A 93 -3.27 7.79 13.76
N VAL A 94 -3.33 7.07 12.65
CA VAL A 94 -3.20 7.62 11.30
C VAL A 94 -4.32 7.12 10.40
N THR A 95 -4.55 7.79 9.29
CA THR A 95 -5.39 7.28 8.21
C THR A 95 -4.66 6.24 7.37
N ARG A 96 -5.41 5.41 6.65
CA ARG A 96 -4.82 4.49 5.65
C ARG A 96 -4.09 5.24 4.53
N GLN A 97 -4.71 6.29 4.00
CA GLN A 97 -4.13 7.15 2.97
C GLN A 97 -3.13 8.13 3.61
N PRO A 98 -2.01 8.48 2.97
CA PRO A 98 -1.12 9.51 3.50
C PRO A 98 -1.82 10.87 3.58
N ASP A 99 -1.42 11.67 4.55
CA ASP A 99 -1.91 13.04 4.67
C ASP A 99 -1.30 13.93 3.60
N PHE A 100 -0.01 13.74 3.32
CA PHE A 100 0.69 14.54 2.34
C PHE A 100 1.70 13.72 1.55
N ILE A 101 1.88 14.09 0.29
CA ILE A 101 2.91 13.49 -0.57
C ILE A 101 3.92 14.54 -0.98
N VAL A 102 5.19 14.29 -0.71
CA VAL A 102 6.31 15.08 -1.26
C VAL A 102 6.99 14.30 -2.37
N ARG A 103 7.18 14.93 -3.54
CA ARG A 103 8.03 14.40 -4.61
C ARG A 103 9.32 15.22 -4.62
N TYR A 104 10.42 14.61 -4.21
CA TYR A 104 11.68 15.31 -3.99
C TYR A 104 12.70 14.97 -5.08
N ASP A 105 13.10 15.97 -5.86
CA ASP A 105 14.04 15.81 -6.98
C ASP A 105 15.37 16.52 -6.65
N ASN A 106 16.51 16.02 -7.16
CA ASN A 106 17.84 16.60 -6.89
C ASN A 106 18.10 16.87 -5.39
N PRO A 107 18.07 15.84 -4.53
CA PRO A 107 18.09 16.01 -3.09
C PRO A 107 19.34 16.73 -2.56
N ALA A 108 19.14 17.57 -1.54
CA ALA A 108 20.21 18.08 -0.69
C ALA A 108 20.76 16.97 0.24
N SER A 109 21.79 17.27 1.02
CA SER A 109 22.39 16.31 1.96
C SER A 109 21.54 16.06 3.21
N PHE A 110 20.50 16.87 3.43
CA PHE A 110 19.64 16.80 4.61
C PHE A 110 18.21 17.22 4.25
N LEU A 111 17.24 16.50 4.79
CA LEU A 111 15.83 16.88 4.74
C LEU A 111 15.19 16.56 6.09
N ARG A 112 14.45 17.52 6.63
CA ARG A 112 13.71 17.39 7.88
C ARG A 112 12.22 17.58 7.61
N PHE A 113 11.44 16.76 8.30
CA PHE A 113 9.99 16.89 8.41
C PHE A 113 9.64 17.09 9.87
N TYR A 114 8.77 18.04 10.18
CA TYR A 114 8.23 18.17 11.53
C TYR A 114 6.79 18.65 11.49
N ALA A 115 6.02 18.30 12.51
CA ALA A 115 4.66 18.80 12.68
C ALA A 115 4.59 19.72 13.92
N MET A 116 3.92 20.86 13.80
CA MET A 116 3.63 21.75 14.91
C MET A 116 2.13 21.75 15.19
N ALA A 117 1.76 21.44 16.43
CA ALA A 117 0.38 21.52 16.92
C ALA A 117 0.34 22.00 18.38
N GLN A 118 -0.86 22.35 18.85
CA GLN A 118 -1.12 22.60 20.28
C GLN A 118 -1.35 21.30 21.08
N GLY A 119 -1.58 20.19 20.38
CA GLY A 119 -1.78 18.87 20.97
C GLY A 119 -0.63 17.93 20.62
N ASP A 120 -0.76 16.69 21.07
CA ASP A 120 0.25 15.64 20.93
C ASP A 120 0.12 14.91 19.58
N THR A 121 1.13 15.05 18.73
CA THR A 121 1.11 14.54 17.35
C THR A 121 2.28 13.61 17.08
N THR A 122 2.08 12.67 16.17
CA THR A 122 3.14 11.77 15.73
C THR A 122 3.42 11.97 14.24
N LEU A 123 4.58 11.52 13.78
CA LEU A 123 4.97 11.58 12.38
C LEU A 123 5.41 10.20 11.92
N VAL A 124 4.83 9.73 10.82
CA VAL A 124 5.17 8.48 10.14
C VAL A 124 5.45 8.82 8.69
N ILE A 125 6.61 8.40 8.18
CA ILE A 125 7.04 8.70 6.81
C ILE A 125 7.56 7.43 6.14
N ASN A 126 7.04 7.11 4.96
CA ASN A 126 7.69 6.19 4.02
C ASN A 126 8.54 7.03 3.06
N ASP A 127 9.86 6.82 3.03
CA ASP A 127 10.73 7.53 2.11
C ASP A 127 10.75 6.90 0.71
N ALA A 128 11.41 7.57 -0.23
CA ALA A 128 11.48 7.12 -1.62
C ALA A 128 12.22 5.78 -1.84
N ALA A 129 12.93 5.28 -0.82
CA ALA A 129 13.55 3.96 -0.82
C ALA A 129 12.69 2.91 -0.09
N GLY A 130 11.47 3.26 0.31
CA GLY A 130 10.54 2.39 1.02
C GLY A 130 10.85 2.22 2.52
N ARG A 131 11.73 3.06 3.09
CA ARG A 131 12.11 2.97 4.51
C ARG A 131 11.14 3.79 5.36
N TRP A 132 10.77 3.23 6.51
CA TRP A 132 9.90 3.89 7.49
C TRP A 132 10.71 4.72 8.47
N HIS A 133 10.30 5.97 8.67
CA HIS A 133 10.86 6.91 9.62
C HIS A 133 9.74 7.42 10.51
N CYS A 134 9.94 7.38 11.82
CA CYS A 134 8.89 7.70 12.78
C CYS A 134 9.42 8.51 13.95
N ASN A 135 8.60 9.45 14.42
CA ASN A 135 8.85 10.18 15.65
C ASN A 135 7.52 10.61 16.28
N ASP A 136 7.58 10.90 17.57
CA ASP A 136 6.46 11.19 18.46
C ASP A 136 6.78 12.52 19.16
N ASP A 137 7.80 12.47 20.01
CA ASP A 137 8.34 13.63 20.69
C ASP A 137 9.72 14.01 20.16
N SER A 138 9.97 15.31 20.06
CA SER A 138 11.29 15.86 19.72
C SER A 138 11.52 17.19 20.43
N HIS A 139 12.80 17.57 20.56
CA HIS A 139 13.21 18.90 21.08
C HIS A 139 12.62 19.26 22.46
N GLY A 140 12.25 18.26 23.27
CA GLY A 140 11.68 18.45 24.62
C GLY A 140 10.19 18.78 24.67
N GLY A 141 9.47 18.68 23.53
CA GLY A 141 8.02 18.86 23.44
C GLY A 141 7.30 17.70 22.76
N LEU A 142 5.98 17.86 22.59
CA LEU A 142 5.04 16.85 22.06
C LEU A 142 4.88 16.88 20.53
N ASN A 143 5.83 17.53 19.86
CA ASN A 143 5.79 17.73 18.43
C ASN A 143 6.89 16.87 17.77
N PRO A 144 6.55 16.12 16.71
CA PRO A 144 7.46 15.14 16.14
C PRO A 144 8.41 15.79 15.13
N THR A 145 9.64 15.28 15.07
CA THR A 145 10.63 15.61 14.03
C THR A 145 11.25 14.34 13.46
N VAL A 146 11.30 14.22 12.14
CA VAL A 146 12.03 13.19 11.39
C VAL A 146 13.14 13.84 10.58
N ASP A 147 14.37 13.41 10.83
CA ASP A 147 15.57 13.84 10.14
C ASP A 147 16.09 12.75 9.21
N ILE A 148 16.28 13.08 7.94
CA ILE A 148 16.80 12.16 6.93
C ILE A 148 18.09 12.75 6.37
N SER A 149 19.20 12.08 6.66
CA SER A 149 20.51 12.39 6.06
C SER A 149 20.66 11.66 4.73
N ASN A 150 21.19 12.35 3.71
CA ASN A 150 21.27 11.86 2.34
C ASN A 150 19.93 11.29 1.83
N PRO A 151 18.85 12.10 1.85
CA PRO A 151 17.51 11.67 1.43
C PRO A 151 17.51 11.14 -0.02
N PRO A 152 16.90 9.98 -0.30
CA PRO A 152 16.73 9.49 -1.66
C PRO A 152 15.79 10.40 -2.46
N ALA A 153 16.11 10.60 -3.74
CA ALA A 153 15.16 11.26 -4.66
C ALA A 153 13.92 10.39 -4.86
N GLY A 154 12.75 11.01 -4.97
CA GLY A 154 11.49 10.35 -5.27
C GLY A 154 10.36 10.73 -4.32
N GLN A 155 9.42 9.80 -4.14
CA GLN A 155 8.20 10.05 -3.38
C GLN A 155 8.36 9.77 -1.89
N TYR A 156 7.81 10.66 -1.07
CA TYR A 156 7.66 10.51 0.37
C TYR A 156 6.17 10.54 0.69
N ASP A 157 5.69 9.47 1.32
CA ASP A 157 4.31 9.38 1.83
C ASP A 157 4.34 9.74 3.33
N ILE A 158 3.57 10.75 3.72
CA ILE A 158 3.68 11.39 5.03
C ILE A 158 2.33 11.31 5.74
N TRP A 159 2.34 10.82 6.97
CA TRP A 159 1.21 10.82 7.89
C TRP A 159 1.55 11.65 9.12
N VAL A 160 0.66 12.59 9.45
CA VAL A 160 0.69 13.28 10.74
C VAL A 160 -0.38 12.61 11.61
N GLY A 161 0.06 11.84 12.60
CA GLY A 161 -0.83 11.12 13.51
C GLY A 161 -1.24 11.94 14.72
N SER A 162 -2.29 11.50 15.40
CA SER A 162 -2.55 11.88 16.79
C SER A 162 -1.93 10.84 17.72
N TYR A 163 -1.37 11.24 18.85
CA TYR A 163 -0.83 10.26 19.79
C TYR A 163 -1.93 9.33 20.35
N ARG A 164 -3.12 9.90 20.62
CA ARG A 164 -4.27 9.18 21.17
C ARG A 164 -5.30 8.83 20.09
N ALA A 165 -6.04 7.76 20.35
CA ALA A 165 -7.13 7.32 19.49
C ALA A 165 -8.27 8.34 19.48
N SER A 166 -8.96 8.46 18.35
CA SER A 166 -10.15 9.33 18.19
C SER A 166 -9.89 10.83 18.42
N GLU A 167 -8.63 11.26 18.38
CA GLU A 167 -8.27 12.67 18.35
C GLU A 167 -7.99 13.12 16.91
N ASN A 168 -8.42 14.33 16.59
CA ASN A 168 -8.06 15.02 15.35
C ASN A 168 -7.52 16.39 15.71
N ILE A 169 -6.24 16.64 15.44
CA ILE A 169 -5.55 17.84 15.91
C ILE A 169 -5.18 18.69 14.69
N ARG A 170 -5.50 19.98 14.71
CA ARG A 170 -5.04 20.90 13.67
C ARG A 170 -3.54 21.11 13.82
N SER A 171 -2.82 20.86 12.75
CA SER A 171 -1.35 20.86 12.73
C SER A 171 -0.84 21.57 11.48
N THR A 172 0.42 21.99 11.53
CA THR A 172 1.16 22.42 10.34
C THR A 172 2.32 21.46 10.13
N LEU A 173 2.38 20.84 8.95
CA LEU A 173 3.54 20.08 8.49
C LEU A 173 4.55 21.06 7.90
N HIS A 174 5.81 20.91 8.29
CA HIS A 174 6.95 21.65 7.79
C HIS A 174 7.95 20.71 7.13
N VAL A 175 8.53 21.14 6.01
CA VAL A 175 9.58 20.44 5.29
C VAL A 175 10.72 21.42 5.06
N THR A 176 11.94 21.07 5.48
CA THR A 176 13.08 21.99 5.50
C THR A 176 14.42 21.30 5.24
N GLU A 177 15.36 22.02 4.63
CA GLU A 177 16.76 21.61 4.51
C GLU A 177 17.64 22.27 5.60
N LEU A 178 17.04 23.08 6.48
CA LEU A 178 17.73 23.85 7.52
C LEU A 178 17.63 23.16 8.89
N ARG A 179 18.77 22.73 9.43
CA ARG A 179 18.84 22.09 10.76
C ARG A 179 18.43 23.02 11.91
N SER A 180 18.51 24.33 11.70
CA SER A 180 18.10 25.35 12.69
C SER A 180 16.58 25.51 12.78
N GLN A 181 15.81 24.94 11.84
CA GLN A 181 14.36 24.95 11.88
C GLN A 181 13.86 23.68 12.57
N HIS A 182 13.08 23.83 13.64
CA HIS A 182 12.50 22.76 14.43
C HIS A 182 11.21 23.23 15.13
N PRO A 183 10.39 22.30 15.66
CA PRO A 183 9.28 22.61 16.57
C PRO A 183 9.65 23.51 17.75
#